data_AF-A0A0A0JI13-F1
#
_entry.id   AF-A0A0A0JI13-F1
#
_cell.length_a   1.000
_cell.length_b   1.000
_cell.length_c   1.000
_cell.angle_alpha   90.00
_cell.angle_beta   90.00
_cell.angle_gamma   90.00
#
_symmetry.space_group_name_H-M   'P 1'
#
loop_
_entity.id
_entity.type
_entity.pdbx_description
1 polymer ?
#
loop_
_entity_poly.entity_id
_entity_poly.type
_entity_poly.pdbx_seq_one_letter_code
_entity_poly.pdbx_strand_id
1 'polypeptide(L)'
;MKRFRGTDVGLGVLAIAVNVALVVALVVWVSGRNDEPPLPTGASPTPTASKSTSASASPSPTPSTAAAAILARTTPVTLAVLGDQTSDGKSEWVANFAELLGRTRQVTLHQLDPQDPTIYAADQTFGTEGPEVTIYNGSRAEAQADYAAKRLSFLAPRKPDLVVLNYGRNDSASQIRGRLDRTLAAARKAWPETLVVATLQAPTADDGDQDVREQLAEWADENGVPTLDVAQEFLDTGEPNAYVSTRDRTAMSGQGDRLWGRTAYRLLVGTEPPEVETTEPSATPSETTEAATQPSATPRQTSRPRTTTPPETTTQPTSTPDPEETPSFTRRPTPTIFPTVTLPPEPGTDEPQGSDPTPVG
;
A
#
# COMPACT_ATOMS: atom_id res chain seq x y z
N MET A 1 44.23 -24.44 -34.17
CA MET A 1 44.54 -22.99 -34.17
C MET A 1 43.30 -22.21 -33.74
N LYS A 2 43.18 -21.85 -32.46
CA LYS A 2 42.05 -21.08 -31.91
C LYS A 2 42.40 -19.60 -31.96
N ARG A 3 41.78 -18.85 -32.88
CA ARG A 3 41.87 -17.38 -32.91
C ARG A 3 40.90 -16.84 -31.86
N PHE A 4 41.43 -16.33 -30.76
CA PHE A 4 40.67 -15.63 -29.72
C PHE A 4 40.17 -14.29 -30.28
N ARG A 5 38.85 -14.09 -30.25
CA ARG A 5 38.18 -12.82 -30.58
C ARG A 5 38.38 -11.85 -29.40
N GLY A 6 39.44 -11.04 -29.46
CA GLY A 6 39.77 -10.03 -28.45
C GLY A 6 39.01 -8.70 -28.58
N THR A 7 38.12 -8.55 -29.56
CA THR A 7 37.41 -7.30 -29.84
C THR A 7 36.11 -7.11 -29.05
N ASP A 8 35.52 -8.18 -28.51
CA ASP A 8 34.18 -8.09 -27.91
C ASP A 8 34.21 -7.59 -26.45
N VAL A 9 35.34 -7.75 -25.76
CA VAL A 9 35.50 -7.28 -24.36
C VAL A 9 35.63 -5.74 -24.30
N GLY A 10 36.24 -5.13 -25.32
CA GLY A 10 36.45 -3.67 -25.35
C GLY A 10 35.15 -2.88 -25.49
N LEU A 11 34.16 -3.43 -26.22
CA LEU A 11 32.88 -2.75 -26.44
C LEU A 11 32.01 -2.73 -25.17
N GLY A 12 32.04 -3.82 -24.38
CA GLY A 12 31.29 -3.90 -23.12
C GLY A 12 31.77 -2.90 -22.08
N VAL A 13 33.09 -2.75 -21.93
CA VAL A 13 33.68 -1.80 -20.97
C VAL A 13 33.36 -0.35 -21.37
N LEU A 14 33.37 -0.03 -22.67
CA LEU A 14 33.02 1.30 -23.16
C LEU A 14 31.55 1.65 -22.88
N ALA A 15 30.62 0.72 -23.10
CA ALA A 15 29.21 0.93 -22.83
C ALA A 15 28.91 1.17 -21.34
N ILE A 16 29.64 0.50 -20.43
CA ILE A 16 29.53 0.72 -18.99
C ILE A 16 30.05 2.12 -18.63
N ALA A 17 31.22 2.50 -19.14
CA ALA A 17 31.81 3.82 -18.86
C ALA A 17 30.91 4.99 -19.31
N VAL A 18 30.26 4.86 -20.48
CA VAL A 18 29.32 5.88 -20.99
C VAL A 18 28.08 6.00 -20.10
N ASN A 19 27.50 4.87 -19.65
CA ASN A 19 26.36 4.90 -18.74
C ASN A 19 26.71 5.53 -17.39
N VAL A 20 27.87 5.21 -16.82
CA VAL A 20 28.34 5.82 -15.57
C VAL A 20 28.52 7.33 -15.73
N ALA A 21 29.13 7.77 -16.83
CA ALA A 21 29.31 9.21 -17.10
C ALA A 21 27.96 9.96 -17.22
N LEU A 22 26.96 9.36 -17.88
CA LEU A 22 25.62 9.94 -18.01
C LEU A 22 24.91 10.06 -16.65
N VAL A 23 25.01 9.04 -15.80
CA VAL A 23 24.43 9.06 -14.45
C VAL A 23 25.10 10.13 -13.59
N VAL A 24 26.42 10.24 -13.62
CA VAL A 24 27.16 11.28 -12.87
C VAL A 24 26.78 12.68 -13.35
N ALA A 25 26.70 12.90 -14.66
CA ALA A 25 26.27 14.20 -15.21
C ALA A 25 24.85 14.57 -14.78
N LEU A 26 23.93 13.60 -14.75
CA LEU A 26 22.56 13.80 -14.29
C LEU A 26 22.51 14.17 -12.79
N VAL A 27 23.27 13.47 -11.95
CA VAL A 27 23.33 13.76 -10.50
C VAL A 27 23.90 15.15 -10.24
N VAL A 28 24.97 15.55 -10.93
CA VAL A 28 25.55 16.91 -10.80
C VAL A 28 24.56 17.98 -11.26
N TRP A 29 23.82 17.75 -12.35
CA TRP A 29 22.83 18.70 -12.85
C TRP A 29 21.62 18.86 -11.90
N VAL A 30 21.18 17.78 -11.27
CA VAL A 30 20.08 17.82 -10.29
C VAL A 30 20.53 18.46 -8.97
N SER A 31 21.78 18.24 -8.56
CA SER A 31 22.30 18.74 -7.28
C SER A 31 22.76 20.21 -7.33
N GLY A 32 23.08 20.74 -8.52
CA GLY A 32 23.64 22.08 -8.72
C GLY A 32 22.64 23.23 -8.79
N ARG A 33 21.35 23.03 -8.50
CA ARG A 33 20.31 24.07 -8.60
C ARG A 33 19.84 24.67 -7.27
N ASN A 34 20.49 24.33 -6.15
CA ASN A 34 20.18 24.93 -4.85
C ASN A 34 21.01 26.22 -4.61
N ASP A 35 20.84 27.22 -5.49
CA ASP A 35 21.21 28.59 -5.17
C ASP A 35 20.03 29.21 -4.39
N GLU A 36 20.01 28.96 -3.09
CA GLU A 36 19.08 29.61 -2.17
C GLU A 36 19.57 31.06 -1.93
N PRO A 37 18.81 32.09 -2.35
CA PRO A 37 19.21 33.47 -2.11
C PRO A 37 19.19 33.79 -0.61
N PRO A 38 20.11 34.64 -0.11
CA PRO A 38 20.13 35.04 1.29
C PRO A 38 18.83 35.77 1.66
N LEU A 39 18.10 35.22 2.63
CA LEU A 39 16.91 35.81 3.21
C LEU A 39 17.26 37.19 3.83
N PRO A 40 16.47 38.25 3.56
CA PRO A 40 16.61 39.52 4.25
C PRO A 40 16.14 39.41 5.70
N THR A 41 17.01 39.83 6.63
CA THR A 41 16.70 40.04 8.05
C THR A 41 15.69 41.19 8.19
N GLY A 42 14.40 40.87 8.10
CA GLY A 42 13.28 41.79 8.28
C GLY A 42 12.76 41.82 9.71
N ALA A 43 12.54 43.02 10.24
CA ALA A 43 12.11 43.31 11.61
C ALA A 43 10.80 42.61 12.01
N SER A 44 10.75 42.24 13.29
CA SER A 44 9.60 41.64 13.97
C SER A 44 8.43 42.64 14.10
N PRO A 45 7.27 42.42 13.46
CA PRO A 45 6.08 43.22 13.71
C PRO A 45 5.33 42.70 14.94
N THR A 46 4.98 43.63 15.83
CA THR A 46 4.08 43.42 16.97
C THR A 46 2.72 42.88 16.50
N PRO A 47 2.22 41.76 17.06
CA PRO A 47 0.92 41.23 16.66
C PRO A 47 -0.21 42.10 17.21
N THR A 48 -0.97 42.73 16.32
CA THR A 48 -2.26 43.35 16.64
C THR A 48 -3.33 42.27 16.55
N ALA A 49 -3.96 41.95 17.68
CA ALA A 49 -5.03 40.98 17.79
C ALA A 49 -6.31 41.50 17.10
N SER A 50 -6.49 41.14 15.83
CA SER A 50 -7.78 41.26 15.16
C SER A 50 -8.67 40.08 15.57
N LYS A 51 -9.74 40.38 16.29
CA LYS A 51 -10.85 39.45 16.54
C LYS A 51 -11.49 39.07 15.21
N SER A 52 -11.15 37.89 14.71
CA SER A 52 -11.79 37.30 13.54
C SER A 52 -13.15 36.75 13.97
N THR A 53 -14.21 37.30 13.39
CA THR A 53 -15.58 36.84 13.56
C THR A 53 -15.69 35.47 12.88
N SER A 54 -15.79 34.40 13.67
CA SER A 54 -16.02 33.04 13.17
C SER A 54 -17.29 33.00 12.32
N ALA A 55 -17.12 32.93 11.00
CA ALA A 55 -18.17 32.46 10.12
C ALA A 55 -18.41 30.99 10.46
N SER A 56 -19.62 30.68 10.91
CA SER A 56 -20.08 29.31 11.17
C SER A 56 -20.14 28.58 9.83
N ALA A 57 -19.07 27.87 9.49
CA ALA A 57 -19.05 26.98 8.34
C ALA A 57 -20.14 25.92 8.54
N SER A 58 -20.99 25.74 7.52
CA SER A 58 -21.92 24.63 7.47
C SER A 58 -21.08 23.34 7.51
N PRO A 59 -21.34 22.38 8.41
CA PRO A 59 -20.51 21.18 8.52
C PRO A 59 -20.58 20.41 7.20
N SER A 60 -19.43 20.22 6.55
CA SER A 60 -19.30 19.26 5.45
C SER A 60 -19.79 17.90 5.97
N PRO A 61 -20.60 17.15 5.20
CA PRO A 61 -21.11 15.86 5.63
C PRO A 61 -19.93 14.95 5.95
N THR A 62 -19.88 14.46 7.20
CA THR A 62 -18.82 13.56 7.64
C THR A 62 -18.83 12.33 6.73
N PRO A 63 -17.68 11.95 6.11
CA PRO A 63 -17.50 10.85 5.15
C PRO A 63 -18.27 9.58 5.48
N SER A 64 -18.37 9.30 6.79
CA SER A 64 -19.07 8.17 7.36
C SER A 64 -20.47 7.94 6.78
N THR A 65 -21.24 8.99 6.45
CA THR A 65 -22.65 8.77 6.07
C THR A 65 -22.82 8.15 4.67
N ALA A 66 -22.05 8.60 3.67
CA ALA A 66 -22.23 8.14 2.30
C ALA A 66 -21.64 6.74 2.09
N ALA A 67 -20.44 6.49 2.62
CA ALA A 67 -19.82 5.16 2.60
C ALA A 67 -20.67 4.14 3.39
N ALA A 68 -21.18 4.54 4.57
CA ALA A 68 -22.07 3.67 5.35
C ALA A 68 -23.35 3.35 4.59
N ALA A 69 -23.96 4.33 3.91
CA ALA A 69 -25.15 4.10 3.10
C ALA A 69 -24.90 3.07 1.96
N ILE A 70 -23.72 3.09 1.33
CA ILE A 70 -23.33 2.08 0.34
C ILE A 70 -23.18 0.72 1.01
N LEU A 71 -22.42 0.65 2.11
CA LEU A 71 -22.16 -0.59 2.86
C LEU A 71 -23.34 -1.06 3.71
N ALA A 72 -24.47 -0.34 3.74
CA ALA A 72 -25.72 -0.77 4.37
C ALA A 72 -26.70 -1.40 3.38
N ARG A 73 -26.44 -1.29 2.07
CA ARG A 73 -27.32 -1.87 1.03
C ARG A 73 -27.48 -3.38 1.20
N THR A 74 -28.66 -3.87 0.86
CA THR A 74 -28.98 -5.30 0.81
C THR A 74 -28.59 -5.96 -0.52
N THR A 75 -28.32 -5.15 -1.55
CA THR A 75 -27.76 -5.61 -2.83
C THR A 75 -26.25 -5.87 -2.69
N PRO A 76 -25.66 -6.72 -3.54
CA PRO A 76 -24.21 -6.89 -3.60
C PRO A 76 -23.48 -5.55 -3.76
N VAL A 77 -22.38 -5.39 -3.03
CA VAL A 77 -21.52 -4.19 -3.07
C VAL A 77 -20.12 -4.57 -3.54
N THR A 78 -19.53 -3.78 -4.43
CA THR A 78 -18.12 -3.91 -4.82
C THR A 78 -17.29 -2.77 -4.24
N LEU A 79 -16.27 -3.09 -3.45
CA LEU A 79 -15.29 -2.17 -2.90
C LEU A 79 -13.96 -2.35 -3.63
N ALA A 80 -13.29 -1.26 -3.99
CA ALA A 80 -11.89 -1.29 -4.41
C ALA A 80 -11.03 -0.58 -3.37
N VAL A 81 -9.96 -1.24 -2.91
CA VAL A 81 -8.93 -0.64 -2.08
C VAL A 81 -7.67 -0.50 -2.93
N LEU A 82 -7.25 0.74 -3.18
CA LEU A 82 -6.10 1.08 -3.99
C LEU A 82 -5.05 1.71 -3.09
N GLY A 83 -3.94 1.02 -2.85
CA GLY A 83 -2.96 1.49 -1.88
C GLY A 83 -1.54 0.99 -2.06
N ASP A 84 -0.74 1.25 -1.03
CA ASP A 84 0.68 0.88 -0.92
C ASP A 84 0.89 -0.38 -0.04
N GLN A 85 2.13 -0.62 0.42
CA GLN A 85 2.51 -1.77 1.27
C GLN A 85 1.77 -1.84 2.60
N THR A 86 1.07 -0.80 3.02
CA THR A 86 0.32 -0.85 4.30
C THR A 86 -0.96 -1.65 4.19
N SER A 87 -1.30 -2.14 3.00
CA SER A 87 -2.57 -2.78 2.70
C SER A 87 -2.42 -4.04 1.85
N ASP A 88 -1.21 -4.54 1.59
CA ASP A 88 -0.97 -5.63 0.65
C ASP A 88 -0.72 -7.00 1.31
N GLY A 89 -0.70 -7.07 2.65
CA GLY A 89 -0.51 -8.28 3.43
C GLY A 89 -1.79 -9.01 3.88
N LYS A 90 -1.70 -10.34 4.05
CA LYS A 90 -2.85 -11.22 4.41
C LYS A 90 -3.38 -11.04 5.84
N SER A 91 -2.63 -10.34 6.67
CA SER A 91 -2.95 -10.07 8.08
C SER A 91 -3.00 -8.57 8.37
N GLU A 92 -2.97 -7.73 7.33
CA GLU A 92 -2.99 -6.27 7.45
C GLU A 92 -4.42 -5.75 7.56
N TRP A 93 -4.57 -4.44 7.73
CA TRP A 93 -5.85 -3.84 8.08
C TRP A 93 -6.99 -4.17 7.11
N VAL A 94 -6.74 -4.36 5.80
CA VAL A 94 -7.79 -4.70 4.83
C VAL A 94 -8.38 -6.08 5.13
N ALA A 95 -7.55 -7.06 5.47
CA ALA A 95 -8.00 -8.39 5.87
C ALA A 95 -8.76 -8.33 7.20
N ASN A 96 -8.25 -7.57 8.18
CA ASN A 96 -8.95 -7.36 9.45
C ASN A 96 -10.31 -6.66 9.27
N PHE A 97 -10.39 -5.65 8.38
CA PHE A 97 -11.64 -4.98 8.02
C PHE A 97 -12.62 -5.95 7.35
N ALA A 98 -12.15 -6.75 6.39
CA ALA A 98 -12.96 -7.75 5.70
C ALA A 98 -13.51 -8.81 6.67
N GLU A 99 -12.70 -9.26 7.63
CA GLU A 99 -13.12 -10.19 8.69
C GLU A 99 -14.21 -9.58 9.59
N LEU A 100 -14.03 -8.32 10.03
CA LEU A 100 -15.04 -7.60 10.82
C LEU A 100 -16.35 -7.44 10.05
N LEU A 101 -16.26 -7.09 8.76
CA LEU A 101 -17.42 -6.97 7.88
C LEU A 101 -18.12 -8.32 7.65
N GLY A 102 -17.35 -9.42 7.61
CA GLY A 102 -17.85 -10.80 7.50
C GLY A 102 -18.74 -11.25 8.66
N ARG A 103 -18.81 -10.49 9.76
CA ARG A 103 -19.72 -10.81 10.88
C ARG A 103 -21.18 -10.52 10.59
N THR A 104 -21.45 -9.64 9.61
CA THR A 104 -22.81 -9.25 9.23
C THR A 104 -23.08 -9.40 7.73
N ARG A 105 -22.06 -9.83 6.96
CA ARG A 105 -22.08 -9.92 5.50
C ARG A 105 -21.30 -11.14 5.00
N GLN A 106 -21.56 -11.51 3.75
CA GLN A 106 -20.73 -12.46 3.01
C GLN A 106 -19.65 -11.69 2.25
N VAL A 107 -18.40 -11.78 2.69
CA VAL A 107 -17.30 -11.00 2.13
C VAL A 107 -16.34 -11.89 1.36
N THR A 108 -16.08 -11.53 0.10
CA THR A 108 -14.99 -12.10 -0.71
C THR A 108 -13.91 -11.05 -0.88
N LEU A 109 -12.71 -11.33 -0.38
CA LEU A 109 -11.53 -10.49 -0.53
C LEU A 109 -10.60 -11.07 -1.60
N HIS A 110 -10.41 -10.32 -2.67
CA HIS A 110 -9.41 -10.54 -3.69
C HIS A 110 -8.18 -9.72 -3.36
N GLN A 111 -7.05 -10.38 -3.12
CA GLN A 111 -5.77 -9.75 -2.80
C GLN A 111 -4.75 -10.06 -3.88
N LEU A 112 -3.96 -9.07 -4.31
CA LEU A 112 -2.87 -9.33 -5.25
C LEU A 112 -1.91 -10.36 -4.69
N ASP A 113 -1.36 -11.24 -5.54
CA ASP A 113 -0.32 -12.16 -5.11
C ASP A 113 0.97 -11.36 -4.84
N PRO A 114 1.51 -11.37 -3.61
CA PRO A 114 2.74 -10.63 -3.31
C PRO A 114 3.97 -11.17 -4.08
N GLN A 115 3.93 -12.41 -4.58
CA GLN A 115 4.99 -12.98 -5.42
C GLN A 115 4.81 -12.66 -6.90
N ASP A 116 3.57 -12.43 -7.34
CA ASP A 116 3.23 -12.01 -8.70
C ASP A 116 2.08 -10.98 -8.67
N PRO A 117 2.41 -9.68 -8.51
CA PRO A 117 1.40 -8.62 -8.37
C PRO A 117 0.67 -8.32 -9.68
N THR A 118 0.81 -9.17 -10.69
CA THR A 118 0.03 -9.13 -11.94
C THR A 118 -1.18 -10.08 -11.92
N ILE A 119 -1.36 -10.83 -10.83
CA ILE A 119 -2.52 -11.69 -10.59
C ILE A 119 -3.06 -11.50 -9.16
N TYR A 120 -4.31 -11.92 -8.95
CA TYR A 120 -4.85 -12.12 -7.61
C TYR A 120 -4.43 -13.49 -7.08
N ALA A 121 -4.12 -13.53 -5.79
CA ALA A 121 -3.99 -14.78 -5.04
C ALA A 121 -5.34 -15.48 -4.89
N ALA A 122 -5.35 -16.65 -4.25
CA ALA A 122 -6.59 -17.33 -3.89
C ALA A 122 -7.46 -16.45 -2.98
N ASP A 123 -8.76 -16.41 -3.28
CA ASP A 123 -9.74 -15.60 -2.56
C ASP A 123 -9.80 -15.98 -1.07
N GLN A 124 -9.95 -14.96 -0.23
CA GLN A 124 -10.31 -15.13 1.17
C GLN A 124 -11.81 -14.84 1.32
N THR A 125 -12.51 -15.70 2.06
CA THR A 125 -13.94 -15.53 2.32
C THR A 125 -14.19 -15.38 3.81
N PHE A 126 -15.06 -14.44 4.18
CA PHE A 126 -15.45 -14.17 5.55
C PHE A 126 -16.96 -14.07 5.64
N GLY A 127 -17.53 -14.67 6.69
CA GLY A 127 -18.97 -14.75 6.86
C GLY A 127 -19.65 -15.74 5.90
N THR A 128 -20.84 -16.18 6.30
CA THR A 128 -21.67 -17.12 5.51
C THR A 128 -23.11 -16.62 5.35
N GLU A 129 -23.44 -15.46 5.92
CA GLU A 129 -24.78 -14.91 5.96
C GLU A 129 -24.78 -13.40 5.66
N GLY A 130 -25.94 -12.88 5.27
CA GLY A 130 -26.13 -11.47 4.96
C GLY A 130 -25.80 -11.09 3.51
N PRO A 131 -25.90 -9.79 3.16
CA PRO A 131 -25.62 -9.28 1.82
C PRO A 131 -24.16 -9.51 1.40
N GLU A 132 -23.92 -9.67 0.10
CA GLU A 132 -22.59 -9.88 -0.46
C GLU A 132 -21.76 -8.58 -0.54
N VAL A 133 -20.47 -8.69 -0.24
CA VAL A 133 -19.46 -7.65 -0.48
C VAL A 133 -18.24 -8.27 -1.14
N THR A 134 -17.89 -7.76 -2.31
CA THR A 134 -16.63 -8.12 -2.98
C THR A 134 -15.62 -7.00 -2.77
N ILE A 135 -14.44 -7.31 -2.25
CA ILE A 135 -13.35 -6.37 -2.03
C ILE A 135 -12.23 -6.71 -3.01
N TYR A 136 -11.93 -5.81 -3.93
CA TYR A 136 -10.72 -5.86 -4.76
C TYR A 136 -9.62 -5.03 -4.10
N ASN A 137 -8.68 -5.71 -3.45
CA ASN A 137 -7.53 -5.07 -2.86
C ASN A 137 -6.39 -5.04 -3.89
N GLY A 138 -6.32 -3.93 -4.61
CA GLY A 138 -5.29 -3.62 -5.60
C GLY A 138 -4.06 -2.93 -5.00
N SER A 139 -3.86 -3.05 -3.69
CA SER A 139 -2.69 -2.49 -3.00
C SER A 139 -1.44 -3.30 -3.29
N ARG A 140 -0.28 -2.63 -3.31
CA ARG A 140 0.99 -3.25 -3.65
C ARG A 140 2.14 -2.57 -2.93
N ALA A 141 3.12 -3.37 -2.50
CA ALA A 141 4.37 -2.87 -2.00
C ALA A 141 5.04 -1.85 -2.93
N GLU A 142 5.59 -0.80 -2.34
CA GLU A 142 6.29 0.30 -3.03
C GLU A 142 5.42 1.10 -4.02
N ALA A 143 4.10 0.85 -4.06
CA ALA A 143 3.21 1.63 -4.91
C ALA A 143 3.11 3.08 -4.41
N GLN A 144 3.31 4.02 -5.33
CA GLN A 144 3.04 5.44 -5.11
C GLN A 144 1.60 5.76 -5.50
N ALA A 145 1.10 6.92 -5.07
CA ALA A 145 -0.28 7.31 -5.31
C ALA A 145 -0.76 7.31 -6.77
N ASP A 146 0.13 7.38 -7.77
CA ASP A 146 -0.23 7.32 -9.19
C ASP A 146 -0.13 5.91 -9.81
N TYR A 147 0.21 4.89 -9.02
CA TYR A 147 0.32 3.50 -9.49
C TYR A 147 -0.99 2.99 -10.10
N ALA A 148 -2.11 3.26 -9.43
CA ALA A 148 -3.43 2.79 -9.83
C ALA A 148 -3.96 3.48 -11.09
N ALA A 149 -3.58 4.74 -11.35
CA ALA A 149 -4.07 5.52 -12.48
C ALA A 149 -3.93 4.80 -13.83
N LYS A 150 -2.91 3.96 -13.99
CA LYS A 150 -2.62 3.22 -15.23
C LYS A 150 -3.16 1.78 -15.25
N ARG A 151 -3.78 1.33 -14.16
CA ARG A 151 -4.08 -0.09 -13.91
C ARG A 151 -5.47 -0.37 -13.36
N LEU A 152 -6.36 0.63 -13.34
CA LEU A 152 -7.68 0.52 -12.72
C LEU A 152 -8.48 -0.71 -13.19
N SER A 153 -8.47 -1.03 -14.50
CA SER A 153 -9.20 -2.20 -15.02
C SER A 153 -8.65 -3.54 -14.55
N PHE A 154 -7.38 -3.60 -14.16
CA PHE A 154 -6.76 -4.77 -13.57
C PHE A 154 -6.99 -4.82 -12.05
N LEU A 155 -6.74 -3.68 -11.37
CA LEU A 155 -6.86 -3.55 -9.91
C LEU A 155 -8.31 -3.56 -9.40
N ALA A 156 -9.28 -3.30 -10.27
CA ALA A 156 -10.70 -3.44 -10.00
C ALA A 156 -11.40 -3.88 -11.30
N PRO A 157 -11.44 -5.19 -11.59
CA PRO A 157 -11.98 -5.72 -12.84
C PRO A 157 -13.49 -5.54 -12.97
N ARG A 158 -14.17 -5.21 -11.87
CA ARG A 158 -15.58 -4.82 -11.84
C ARG A 158 -15.69 -3.36 -11.41
N LYS A 159 -16.73 -2.67 -11.88
CA LYS A 159 -17.02 -1.30 -11.43
C LYS A 159 -17.27 -1.31 -9.91
N PRO A 160 -16.47 -0.57 -9.11
CA PRO A 160 -16.71 -0.45 -7.67
C PRO A 160 -17.87 0.51 -7.38
N ASP A 161 -18.60 0.25 -6.29
CA ASP A 161 -19.52 1.21 -5.67
C ASP A 161 -18.78 2.23 -4.81
N LEU A 162 -17.64 1.82 -4.24
CA LEU A 162 -16.77 2.62 -3.38
C LEU A 162 -15.29 2.33 -3.71
N VAL A 163 -14.48 3.37 -3.79
CA VAL A 163 -13.02 3.30 -3.91
C VAL A 163 -12.39 3.94 -2.68
N VAL A 164 -11.48 3.21 -2.03
CA VAL A 164 -10.63 3.71 -0.95
C VAL A 164 -9.23 3.90 -1.49
N LEU A 165 -8.74 5.14 -1.46
CA LEU A 165 -7.35 5.47 -1.75
C LEU A 165 -6.55 5.42 -0.45
N ASN A 166 -5.58 4.52 -0.36
CA ASN A 166 -4.72 4.35 0.80
C ASN A 166 -3.24 4.46 0.38
N TYR A 167 -2.80 5.70 0.17
CA TYR A 167 -1.44 6.03 -0.25
C TYR A 167 -0.83 7.07 0.67
N GLY A 168 0.50 7.05 0.75
CA GLY A 168 1.29 8.08 1.43
C GLY A 168 2.68 7.57 1.79
N ARG A 169 2.80 6.28 2.13
CA ARG A 169 4.04 5.70 2.67
C ARG A 169 5.23 5.73 1.71
N ASN A 170 4.99 5.77 0.40
CA ASN A 170 6.04 5.83 -0.63
C ASN A 170 6.11 7.17 -1.37
N ASP A 171 5.38 8.15 -0.88
CA ASP A 171 5.29 9.48 -1.43
C ASP A 171 6.02 10.48 -0.51
N SER A 172 6.36 11.63 -1.05
CA SER A 172 6.81 12.78 -0.27
C SER A 172 5.72 13.85 -0.27
N ALA A 173 5.75 14.76 0.71
CA ALA A 173 4.76 15.84 0.83
C ALA A 173 4.64 16.67 -0.46
N SER A 174 5.76 16.91 -1.17
CA SER A 174 5.76 17.66 -2.42
C SER A 174 5.21 16.89 -3.64
N GLN A 175 5.10 15.56 -3.56
CA GLN A 175 4.72 14.69 -4.68
C GLN A 175 3.30 14.12 -4.55
N ILE A 176 2.82 13.90 -3.33
CA ILE A 176 1.59 13.15 -3.06
C ILE A 176 0.37 13.73 -3.79
N ARG A 177 0.21 15.06 -3.78
CA ARG A 177 -0.95 15.76 -4.38
C ARG A 177 -1.05 15.50 -5.88
N GLY A 178 0.01 15.80 -6.63
CA GLY A 178 0.01 15.62 -8.09
C GLY A 178 -0.12 14.16 -8.52
N ARG A 179 0.26 13.20 -7.67
CA ARG A 179 0.05 11.77 -7.91
C ARG A 179 -1.40 11.35 -7.64
N LEU A 180 -1.98 11.81 -6.54
CA LEU A 180 -3.39 11.60 -6.22
C LEU A 180 -4.32 12.23 -7.27
N ASP A 181 -3.99 13.41 -7.80
CA ASP A 181 -4.74 14.03 -8.92
C ASP A 181 -4.85 13.08 -10.12
N ARG A 182 -3.73 12.44 -10.50
CA ARG A 182 -3.71 11.49 -11.63
C ARG A 182 -4.60 10.29 -11.35
N THR A 183 -4.56 9.75 -10.14
CA THR A 183 -5.39 8.60 -9.76
C THR A 183 -6.86 8.96 -9.65
N LEU A 184 -7.20 10.11 -9.04
CA LEU A 184 -8.57 10.58 -8.94
C LEU A 184 -9.17 10.88 -10.33
N ALA A 185 -8.42 11.54 -11.21
CA ALA A 185 -8.85 11.78 -12.59
C ALA A 185 -9.09 10.48 -13.36
N ALA A 186 -8.19 9.50 -13.22
CA ALA A 186 -8.36 8.18 -13.82
C ALA A 186 -9.60 7.45 -13.26
N ALA A 187 -9.81 7.50 -11.94
CA ALA A 187 -10.94 6.86 -11.27
C ALA A 187 -12.27 7.51 -11.69
N ARG A 188 -12.37 8.84 -11.68
CA ARG A 188 -13.57 9.57 -12.15
C ARG A 188 -13.85 9.33 -13.63
N LYS A 189 -12.81 9.16 -14.46
CA LYS A 189 -12.97 8.80 -15.88
C LYS A 189 -13.50 7.38 -16.06
N ALA A 190 -12.97 6.42 -15.30
CA ALA A 190 -13.37 5.01 -15.40
C ALA A 190 -14.76 4.76 -14.76
N TRP A 191 -15.03 5.44 -13.64
CA TRP A 191 -16.19 5.22 -12.78
C TRP A 191 -16.76 6.55 -12.26
N PRO A 192 -17.45 7.34 -13.12
CA PRO A 192 -17.85 8.72 -12.81
C PRO A 192 -18.79 8.87 -11.60
N GLU A 193 -19.58 7.84 -11.31
CA GLU A 193 -20.58 7.84 -10.23
C GLU A 193 -20.08 7.16 -8.94
N THR A 194 -18.85 6.66 -8.93
CA THR A 194 -18.32 5.90 -7.80
C THR A 194 -17.81 6.84 -6.73
N LEU A 195 -18.22 6.61 -5.47
CA LEU A 195 -17.68 7.35 -4.34
C LEU A 195 -16.20 7.02 -4.18
N VAL A 196 -15.36 8.04 -4.12
CA VAL A 196 -13.93 7.92 -3.81
C VAL A 196 -13.69 8.54 -2.45
N VAL A 197 -13.01 7.82 -1.57
CA VAL A 197 -12.54 8.32 -0.26
C VAL A 197 -11.03 8.16 -0.16
N ALA A 198 -10.37 9.07 0.55
CA ALA A 198 -8.93 9.01 0.78
C ALA A 198 -8.62 8.68 2.24
N THR A 199 -7.59 7.90 2.51
CA THR A 199 -7.22 7.48 3.87
C THR A 199 -6.08 8.35 4.37
N LEU A 200 -6.26 8.97 5.54
CA LEU A 200 -5.14 9.51 6.31
C LEU A 200 -4.54 8.35 7.09
N GLN A 201 -3.43 7.79 6.58
CA GLN A 201 -2.82 6.55 7.07
C GLN A 201 -2.38 6.66 8.53
N ALA A 202 -2.30 5.52 9.24
CA ALA A 202 -1.76 5.50 10.60
C ALA A 202 -0.29 5.99 10.63
N PRO A 203 0.15 6.72 11.68
CA PRO A 203 1.52 7.20 11.83
C PRO A 203 2.57 6.09 11.70
N THR A 204 3.69 6.40 11.06
CA THR A 204 4.93 5.61 11.19
C THR A 204 5.59 5.84 12.55
N ALA A 205 6.73 5.18 12.78
CA ALA A 205 7.49 5.43 14.00
C ALA A 205 7.91 6.91 14.09
N ASP A 206 7.66 7.52 15.25
CA ASP A 206 7.89 8.95 15.53
C ASP A 206 7.13 9.90 14.59
N ASP A 207 6.08 9.38 13.95
CA ASP A 207 5.23 10.11 13.02
C ASP A 207 5.98 10.77 11.85
N GLY A 208 6.94 10.06 11.27
CA GLY A 208 7.82 10.56 10.21
C GLY A 208 7.12 10.92 8.90
N ASP A 209 5.84 10.63 8.76
CA ASP A 209 5.00 10.86 7.57
C ASP A 209 3.88 11.89 7.82
N GLN A 210 3.95 12.66 8.90
CA GLN A 210 2.98 13.70 9.24
C GLN A 210 2.75 14.71 8.09
N ASP A 211 3.83 15.21 7.48
CA ASP A 211 3.79 16.20 6.40
C ASP A 211 3.08 15.67 5.15
N VAL A 212 3.30 14.39 4.80
CA VAL A 212 2.58 13.71 3.71
C VAL A 212 1.09 13.65 4.00
N ARG A 213 0.70 13.31 5.25
CA ARG A 213 -0.71 13.22 5.63
C ARG A 213 -1.39 14.59 5.64
N GLU A 214 -0.71 15.64 6.10
CA GLU A 214 -1.22 17.01 6.03
C GLU A 214 -1.47 17.43 4.57
N GLN A 215 -0.51 17.18 3.67
CA GLN A 215 -0.67 17.47 2.25
C GLN A 215 -1.79 16.64 1.58
N LEU A 216 -1.99 15.39 2.01
CA LEU A 216 -3.11 14.56 1.55
C LEU A 216 -4.44 15.12 2.04
N ALA A 217 -4.54 15.51 3.30
CA ALA A 217 -5.76 16.07 3.88
C ALA A 217 -6.18 17.37 3.18
N GLU A 218 -5.22 18.29 2.97
CA GLU A 218 -5.44 19.52 2.19
C GLU A 218 -5.90 19.22 0.77
N TRP A 219 -5.22 18.29 0.09
CA TRP A 219 -5.61 17.87 -1.26
C TRP A 219 -7.02 17.29 -1.32
N ALA A 220 -7.39 16.48 -0.32
CA ALA A 220 -8.70 15.85 -0.26
C ALA A 220 -9.81 16.89 -0.09
N ASP A 221 -9.61 17.88 0.78
CA ASP A 221 -10.53 19.00 0.98
C ASP A 221 -10.72 19.82 -0.32
N GLU A 222 -9.62 20.23 -0.96
CA GLU A 222 -9.65 20.99 -2.22
C GLU A 222 -10.35 20.26 -3.37
N ASN A 223 -10.27 18.92 -3.40
CA ASN A 223 -10.86 18.10 -4.45
C ASN A 223 -12.25 17.55 -4.11
N GLY A 224 -12.80 17.89 -2.94
CA GLY A 224 -14.07 17.38 -2.45
C GLY A 224 -14.07 15.86 -2.26
N VAL A 225 -12.93 15.29 -1.88
CA VAL A 225 -12.76 13.86 -1.59
C VAL A 225 -12.87 13.66 -0.07
N PRO A 226 -13.87 12.93 0.43
CA PRO A 226 -13.98 12.66 1.86
C PRO A 226 -12.79 11.84 2.38
N THR A 227 -12.36 12.11 3.62
CA THR A 227 -11.22 11.41 4.25
C THR A 227 -11.66 10.37 5.28
N LEU A 228 -10.93 9.25 5.34
CA LEU A 228 -10.95 8.31 6.45
C LEU A 228 -9.76 8.65 7.36
N ASP A 229 -10.02 9.36 8.44
CA ASP A 229 -8.97 9.79 9.37
C ASP A 229 -8.59 8.66 10.33
N VAL A 230 -7.79 7.72 9.83
CA VAL A 230 -7.26 6.62 10.64
C VAL A 230 -6.14 7.13 11.55
N ALA A 231 -5.35 8.11 11.08
CA ALA A 231 -4.27 8.71 11.83
C ALA A 231 -4.72 9.20 13.21
N GLN A 232 -5.85 9.91 13.26
CA GLN A 232 -6.39 10.46 14.50
C GLN A 232 -6.64 9.38 15.56
N GLU A 233 -7.16 8.21 15.20
CA GLU A 233 -7.38 7.12 16.17
C GLU A 233 -6.07 6.67 16.83
N PHE A 234 -4.99 6.56 16.05
CA PHE A 234 -3.68 6.16 16.57
C PHE A 234 -3.09 7.24 17.48
N LEU A 235 -3.23 8.51 17.09
CA LEU A 235 -2.78 9.64 17.90
C LEU A 235 -3.55 9.73 19.22
N ASP A 236 -4.86 9.46 19.20
CA ASP A 236 -5.73 9.48 20.37
C ASP A 236 -5.37 8.39 21.41
N THR A 237 -4.62 7.36 21.02
CA THR A 237 -4.07 6.39 21.97
C THR A 237 -3.03 6.98 22.93
N GLY A 238 -2.43 8.12 22.57
CA GLY A 238 -1.32 8.74 23.30
C GLY A 238 0.04 8.05 23.10
N GLU A 239 0.08 6.85 22.52
CA GLU A 239 1.29 6.06 22.29
C GLU A 239 1.30 5.39 20.90
N PRO A 240 1.24 6.15 19.80
CA PRO A 240 1.15 5.58 18.44
C PRO A 240 2.30 4.63 18.10
N ASN A 241 3.51 4.89 18.63
CA ASN A 241 4.68 4.03 18.45
C ASN A 241 4.49 2.59 18.97
N ALA A 242 3.57 2.35 19.91
CA ALA A 242 3.26 1.01 20.41
C ALA A 242 2.61 0.12 19.34
N TYR A 243 2.08 0.71 18.27
CA TYR A 243 1.38 0.03 17.19
C TYR A 243 2.23 -0.17 15.93
N VAL A 244 3.45 0.38 15.90
CA VAL A 244 4.39 0.26 14.78
C VAL A 244 5.24 -1.01 14.94
N SER A 245 5.67 -1.61 13.83
CA SER A 245 6.57 -2.75 13.87
C SER A 245 7.96 -2.36 14.39
N THR A 246 8.51 -3.18 15.28
CA THR A 246 9.87 -2.97 15.82
C THR A 246 10.97 -3.38 14.83
N ARG A 247 10.62 -4.14 13.79
CA ARG A 247 11.55 -4.61 12.76
C ARG A 247 11.57 -3.72 11.53
N ASP A 248 10.41 -3.16 11.21
CA ASP A 248 10.20 -2.24 10.11
C ASP A 248 9.43 -1.04 10.62
N ARG A 249 10.12 0.08 10.79
CA ARG A 249 9.56 1.30 11.39
C ARG A 249 8.54 2.01 10.48
N THR A 250 8.35 1.53 9.25
CA THR A 250 7.37 2.04 8.30
C THR A 250 6.10 1.17 8.24
N ALA A 251 6.18 -0.05 8.79
CA ALA A 251 5.08 -1.01 8.81
C ALA A 251 4.35 -1.00 10.16
N MET A 252 3.08 -1.41 10.15
CA MET A 252 2.34 -1.63 11.39
C MET A 252 2.75 -2.94 12.04
N SER A 253 2.61 -3.01 13.36
CA SER A 253 2.55 -4.28 14.07
C SER A 253 1.19 -4.94 13.83
N GLY A 254 1.08 -6.24 14.11
CA GLY A 254 -0.23 -6.91 14.03
C GLY A 254 -1.29 -6.31 14.98
N GLN A 255 -0.89 -5.62 16.06
CA GLN A 255 -1.83 -4.85 16.89
C GLN A 255 -2.27 -3.56 16.18
N GLY A 256 -1.36 -2.87 15.51
CA GLY A 256 -1.66 -1.72 14.66
C GLY A 256 -2.62 -2.07 13.53
N ASP A 257 -2.37 -3.16 12.80
CA ASP A 257 -3.26 -3.60 11.72
C ASP A 257 -4.69 -3.91 12.20
N ARG A 258 -4.82 -4.50 13.40
CA ARG A 258 -6.14 -4.73 14.01
C ARG A 258 -6.83 -3.44 14.42
N LEU A 259 -6.10 -2.48 14.99
CA LEU A 259 -6.66 -1.17 15.33
C LEU A 259 -7.13 -0.46 14.05
N TRP A 260 -6.28 -0.42 13.03
CA TRP A 260 -6.62 0.17 11.73
C TRP A 260 -7.84 -0.48 11.11
N GLY A 261 -7.91 -1.82 11.05
CA GLY A 261 -9.07 -2.54 10.50
C GLY A 261 -10.38 -2.19 11.23
N ARG A 262 -10.32 -2.06 12.57
CA ARG A 262 -11.45 -1.60 13.40
C ARG A 262 -11.83 -0.15 13.10
N THR A 263 -10.85 0.75 12.99
CA THR A 263 -11.09 2.16 12.66
C THR A 263 -11.70 2.31 11.28
N ALA A 264 -11.18 1.60 10.28
CA ALA A 264 -11.74 1.56 8.94
C ALA A 264 -13.19 1.05 8.96
N TYR A 265 -13.48 -0.01 9.74
CA TYR A 265 -14.86 -0.48 9.94
C TYR A 265 -15.75 0.63 10.49
N ARG A 266 -15.36 1.26 11.60
CA ARG A 266 -16.13 2.33 12.26
C ARG A 266 -16.39 3.50 11.31
N LEU A 267 -15.37 3.95 10.60
CA LEU A 267 -15.46 5.09 9.69
C LEU A 267 -16.28 4.78 8.43
N LEU A 268 -16.16 3.57 7.86
CA LEU A 268 -16.85 3.20 6.62
C LEU A 268 -18.26 2.68 6.85
N VAL A 269 -18.51 1.94 7.93
CA VAL A 269 -19.81 1.34 8.26
C VAL A 269 -20.65 2.27 9.14
N GLY A 270 -20.00 3.16 9.89
CA GLY A 270 -20.69 4.13 10.76
C GLY A 270 -21.16 3.57 12.10
N THR A 271 -20.73 2.36 12.46
CA THR A 271 -21.03 1.72 13.75
C THR A 271 -19.79 1.08 14.35
N GLU A 272 -19.80 0.85 15.66
CA GLU A 272 -18.79 -0.01 16.27
C GLU A 272 -18.86 -1.42 15.67
N PRO A 273 -17.72 -2.11 15.49
CA PRO A 273 -17.75 -3.51 15.11
C PRO A 273 -18.47 -4.30 16.20
N PRO A 274 -19.24 -5.34 15.84
CA PRO A 274 -19.89 -6.18 16.82
C PRO A 274 -18.81 -6.75 17.75
N GLU A 275 -19.00 -6.58 19.06
CA GLU A 275 -18.07 -7.14 20.04
C GLU A 275 -17.93 -8.63 19.75
N VAL A 276 -16.69 -9.13 19.74
CA VAL A 276 -16.52 -10.57 19.85
C VAL A 276 -17.09 -10.87 21.22
N GLU A 277 -18.20 -11.61 21.27
CA GLU A 277 -18.58 -12.29 22.50
C GLU A 277 -17.37 -13.13 22.86
N THR A 278 -16.50 -12.55 23.67
CA THR A 278 -15.39 -13.24 24.27
C THR A 278 -16.11 -14.19 25.16
N THR A 279 -16.33 -15.40 24.66
CA THR A 279 -16.85 -16.49 25.45
C THR A 279 -15.76 -16.64 26.50
N GLU A 280 -15.94 -15.95 27.62
CA GLU A 280 -15.09 -16.14 28.79
C GLU A 280 -15.01 -17.65 28.91
N PRO A 281 -13.80 -18.24 28.81
CA PRO A 281 -13.67 -19.68 28.82
C PRO A 281 -14.39 -20.13 30.07
N SER A 282 -15.58 -20.71 29.87
CA SER A 282 -16.57 -20.88 30.92
C SER A 282 -15.84 -21.61 32.02
N ALA A 283 -15.60 -20.90 33.13
CA ALA A 283 -14.58 -21.29 34.09
C ALA A 283 -14.81 -22.76 34.41
N THR A 284 -13.95 -23.65 33.89
CA THR A 284 -14.11 -25.08 34.10
C THR A 284 -14.18 -25.23 35.61
N PRO A 285 -15.31 -25.72 36.16
CA PRO A 285 -15.46 -25.83 37.61
C PRO A 285 -14.25 -26.61 38.09
N SER A 286 -13.48 -26.00 39.00
CA SER A 286 -12.22 -26.54 39.49
C SER A 286 -12.46 -27.98 39.94
N GLU A 287 -12.06 -28.93 39.10
CA GLU A 287 -12.11 -30.33 39.44
C GLU A 287 -11.12 -30.49 40.60
N THR A 288 -11.69 -30.73 41.78
CA THR A 288 -10.97 -30.89 43.03
C THR A 288 -9.95 -32.00 42.81
N THR A 289 -8.67 -31.62 42.77
CA THR A 289 -7.56 -32.56 42.67
C THR A 289 -7.53 -33.39 43.95
N GLU A 290 -8.12 -34.57 43.88
CA GLU A 290 -7.93 -35.62 44.86
C GLU A 290 -6.46 -36.07 44.80
N ALA A 291 -5.79 -36.01 45.95
CA ALA A 291 -4.36 -36.24 46.10
C ALA A 291 -4.00 -37.71 45.78
N ALA A 292 -3.61 -37.99 44.54
CA ALA A 292 -2.93 -39.23 44.19
C ALA A 292 -1.42 -39.07 44.43
N THR A 293 -0.94 -39.69 45.50
CA THR A 293 0.48 -39.87 45.82
C THR A 293 1.20 -40.58 44.67
N GLN A 294 2.03 -39.87 43.90
CA GLN A 294 2.99 -40.48 42.99
C GLN A 294 4.32 -40.78 43.72
N PRO A 295 4.88 -42.00 43.56
CA PRO A 295 6.17 -42.36 44.13
C PRO A 295 7.33 -41.71 43.37
N SER A 296 8.32 -41.22 44.11
CA SER A 296 9.60 -40.74 43.60
C SER A 296 10.30 -41.82 42.75
N ALA A 297 10.45 -41.57 41.46
CA ALA A 297 11.38 -42.29 40.60
C ALA A 297 12.55 -41.36 40.26
N THR A 298 13.72 -41.69 40.83
CA THR A 298 15.03 -41.10 40.58
C THR A 298 15.36 -41.03 39.08
N PRO A 299 15.84 -39.89 38.55
CA PRO A 299 16.38 -39.84 37.20
C PRO A 299 17.74 -40.54 37.18
N ARG A 300 17.82 -41.70 36.49
CA ARG A 300 19.12 -42.25 36.06
C ARG A 300 19.69 -41.34 34.98
N GLN A 301 20.80 -40.67 35.29
CA GLN A 301 21.70 -40.13 34.29
C GLN A 301 22.29 -41.28 33.47
N THR A 302 21.85 -41.43 32.23
CA THR A 302 22.55 -42.23 31.22
C THR A 302 23.42 -41.31 30.37
N SER A 303 24.68 -41.21 30.77
CA SER A 303 25.77 -40.68 29.95
C SER A 303 25.85 -41.46 28.64
N ARG A 304 25.54 -40.82 27.51
CA ARG A 304 25.87 -41.36 26.18
C ARG A 304 27.36 -41.08 25.88
N PRO A 305 28.13 -42.08 25.43
CA PRO A 305 29.51 -41.87 25.01
C PRO A 305 29.57 -41.06 23.70
N ARG A 306 30.53 -40.13 23.63
CA ARG A 306 30.97 -39.51 22.37
C ARG A 306 31.67 -40.58 21.53
N THR A 307 31.05 -40.96 20.42
CA THR A 307 31.74 -41.70 19.35
C THR A 307 32.49 -40.68 18.49
N THR A 308 33.81 -40.67 18.61
CA THR A 308 34.73 -40.04 17.66
C THR A 308 34.84 -40.93 16.43
N THR A 309 34.26 -40.51 15.31
CA THR A 309 34.45 -41.14 14.00
C THR A 309 35.73 -40.60 13.35
N PRO A 310 36.62 -41.44 12.80
CA PRO A 310 37.82 -41.00 12.08
C PRO A 310 37.48 -40.43 10.69
N PRO A 311 38.37 -39.63 10.09
CA PRO A 311 38.19 -39.11 8.73
C PRO A 311 38.35 -40.25 7.71
N GLU A 312 37.29 -40.53 6.95
CA GLU A 312 37.38 -41.40 5.78
C GLU A 312 38.07 -40.66 4.62
N THR A 313 39.21 -41.19 4.21
CA THR A 313 39.89 -40.88 2.96
C THR A 313 39.07 -41.43 1.80
N THR A 314 38.28 -40.59 1.12
CA THR A 314 37.59 -40.96 -0.11
C THR A 314 38.55 -40.83 -1.30
N THR A 315 39.02 -41.97 -1.82
CA THR A 315 39.59 -42.08 -3.17
C THR A 315 38.53 -41.78 -4.22
N GLN A 316 38.77 -40.77 -5.05
CA GLN A 316 37.97 -40.44 -6.23
C GLN A 316 38.10 -41.56 -7.29
N PRO A 317 36.98 -42.12 -7.80
CA PRO A 317 36.99 -42.79 -9.10
C PRO A 317 37.06 -41.75 -10.22
N THR A 318 38.02 -41.93 -11.12
CA THR A 318 38.15 -41.20 -12.38
C THR A 318 37.05 -41.66 -13.34
N SER A 319 35.91 -40.97 -13.32
CA SER A 319 34.87 -41.12 -14.34
C SER A 319 35.12 -40.13 -15.46
N THR A 320 35.36 -40.66 -16.65
CA THR A 320 35.36 -39.91 -17.92
C THR A 320 34.03 -39.15 -18.06
N PRO A 321 34.04 -37.84 -18.33
CA PRO A 321 32.81 -37.08 -18.54
C PRO A 321 32.13 -37.53 -19.85
N ASP A 322 30.86 -37.93 -19.74
CA ASP A 322 29.94 -38.02 -20.86
C ASP A 322 29.82 -36.64 -21.54
N PRO A 323 29.60 -36.59 -22.86
CA PRO A 323 29.44 -35.34 -23.58
C PRO A 323 28.23 -34.57 -23.04
N GLU A 324 28.48 -33.32 -22.64
CA GLU A 324 27.51 -32.28 -22.29
C GLU A 324 26.26 -32.35 -23.18
N GLU A 325 25.16 -32.88 -22.64
CA GLU A 325 23.84 -32.60 -23.20
C GLU A 325 23.62 -31.09 -23.08
N THR A 326 23.55 -30.45 -24.25
CA THR A 326 23.28 -29.02 -24.37
C THR A 326 21.96 -28.74 -23.65
N PRO A 327 21.92 -27.87 -22.63
CA PRO A 327 20.68 -27.55 -21.96
C PRO A 327 19.71 -26.98 -22.99
N SER A 328 18.62 -27.70 -23.25
CA SER A 328 17.49 -27.17 -23.99
C SER A 328 16.92 -26.04 -23.17
N PHE A 329 17.33 -24.81 -23.46
CA PHE A 329 16.67 -23.61 -23.00
C PHE A 329 15.23 -23.65 -23.50
N THR A 330 14.31 -24.10 -22.65
CA THR A 330 12.90 -23.79 -22.81
C THR A 330 12.84 -22.26 -22.81
N ARG A 331 12.54 -21.69 -23.99
CA ARG A 331 12.39 -20.24 -24.16
C ARG A 331 11.51 -19.74 -23.02
N ARG A 332 12.03 -18.81 -22.21
CA ARG A 332 11.18 -17.94 -21.39
C ARG A 332 10.06 -17.42 -22.32
N PRO A 333 8.80 -17.42 -21.88
CA PRO A 333 7.78 -16.71 -22.63
C PRO A 333 8.28 -15.29 -22.87
N THR A 334 8.31 -14.90 -24.14
CA THR A 334 8.59 -13.51 -24.54
C THR A 334 7.71 -12.62 -23.68
N PRO A 335 8.24 -11.56 -23.04
CA PRO A 335 7.39 -10.60 -22.34
C PRO A 335 6.30 -10.17 -23.32
N THR A 336 5.04 -10.39 -22.97
CA THR A 336 3.91 -9.88 -23.72
C THR A 336 4.03 -8.36 -23.66
N ILE A 337 4.55 -7.79 -24.74
CA ILE A 337 4.52 -6.36 -24.98
C ILE A 337 3.03 -6.04 -25.11
N PHE A 338 2.46 -5.45 -24.06
CA PHE A 338 1.14 -4.84 -24.15
C PHE A 338 1.18 -3.85 -25.32
N PRO A 339 0.22 -3.89 -26.26
CA PRO A 339 0.19 -2.94 -27.35
C PRO A 339 0.20 -1.53 -26.75
N THR A 340 1.16 -0.72 -27.18
CA THR A 340 1.13 0.72 -26.95
C THR A 340 -0.22 1.21 -27.41
N VAL A 341 -1.08 1.59 -26.47
CA VAL A 341 -2.33 2.28 -26.77
C VAL A 341 -1.91 3.66 -27.28
N THR A 342 -1.85 3.80 -28.60
CA THR A 342 -1.77 5.10 -29.25
C THR A 342 -3.04 5.84 -28.90
N LEU A 343 -2.94 6.78 -27.96
CA LEU A 343 -4.03 7.71 -27.68
C LEU A 343 -4.36 8.45 -28.99
N PRO A 344 -5.64 8.64 -29.33
CA PRO A 344 -6.01 9.51 -30.45
C PRO A 344 -5.38 10.89 -30.23
N PRO A 345 -4.95 11.57 -31.30
CA PRO A 345 -4.41 12.93 -31.20
C PRO A 345 -5.41 13.80 -30.46
N GLU A 346 -4.91 14.60 -29.51
CA GLU A 346 -5.73 15.59 -28.81
C GLU A 346 -6.47 16.44 -29.86
N PRO A 347 -7.78 16.70 -29.68
CA PRO A 347 -8.48 17.64 -30.54
C PRO A 347 -7.76 18.98 -30.44
N GLY A 348 -7.25 19.44 -31.58
CA GLY A 348 -6.48 20.67 -31.69
C GLY A 348 -7.26 21.82 -31.06
N THR A 349 -6.58 22.55 -30.19
CA THR A 349 -7.01 23.84 -29.68
C THR A 349 -7.08 24.80 -30.87
N ASP A 350 -8.26 24.94 -31.48
CA ASP A 350 -8.53 26.02 -32.42
C ASP A 350 -8.45 27.33 -31.64
N GLU A 351 -7.31 27.99 -31.77
CA GLU A 351 -7.07 29.35 -31.31
C GLU A 351 -8.05 30.29 -32.05
N PRO A 352 -8.91 31.07 -31.36
CA PRO A 352 -9.77 32.01 -32.03
C PRO A 352 -8.92 33.12 -32.66
N GLN A 353 -8.83 33.14 -33.99
CA GLN A 353 -8.24 34.25 -34.73
C GLN A 353 -9.00 35.54 -34.40
N GLY A 354 -8.31 36.44 -33.69
CA GLY A 354 -8.76 37.79 -33.42
C GLY A 354 -9.06 38.54 -34.71
N SER A 355 -10.28 39.06 -34.82
CA SER A 355 -10.69 39.92 -35.92
C SER A 355 -10.04 41.30 -35.78
N ASP A 356 -9.33 41.71 -36.82
CA ASP A 356 -8.66 42.99 -36.99
C ASP A 356 -9.69 44.15 -37.04
N PRO A 357 -9.51 45.25 -36.28
CA PRO A 357 -10.43 46.38 -36.33
C PRO A 357 -10.18 47.22 -37.60
N THR A 358 -11.24 47.43 -38.37
CA THR A 358 -11.25 48.33 -39.53
C THR A 358 -11.04 49.79 -39.09
N PRO A 359 -10.12 50.56 -39.72
CA PRO A 359 -10.00 51.97 -39.43
C PRO A 359 -11.12 52.74 -40.15
N VAL A 360 -11.80 53.61 -39.40
CA VAL A 360 -12.66 54.66 -39.94
C VAL A 360 -11.78 55.89 -40.15
N GLY A 361 -11.61 56.30 -41.41
CA GLY A 361 -10.86 57.52 -41.80
C GLY A 361 -10.53 57.55 -43.28
#